data_AF-A0ABD3AMV7-F1
#
_entry.id   AF-A0ABD3AMV7-F1
#
_cell.length_a   1.000
_cell.length_b   1.000
_cell.length_c   1.000
_cell.angle_alpha   90.00
_cell.angle_beta   90.00
_cell.angle_gamma   90.00
#
_symmetry.space_group_name_H-M   'P 1'
#
loop_
_entity.id
_entity.type
_entity.pdbx_description
1 polymer ?
#
loop_
_entity_poly.entity_id
_entity_poly.type
_entity_poly.pdbx_seq_one_letter_code
_entity_poly.pdbx_strand_id
1 'polypeptide(L)'
;MLLGKRRKIDKKGLSRLEKIPKKPLVLPSVPDCEHYGAKRFHLEPPNFCCFGGQVSLFIPSIPYDLLRLYTGLSEESLDFKKNVRTYNNSLVFTSLSAKYDHKLTKNSKRVYIFRVQG
;
A
#
# COMPACT_ATOMS: atom_id res chain seq x y z
N MET A 1 -47.13 4.25 8.93
CA MET A 1 -46.54 3.08 8.24
C MET A 1 -46.09 3.52 6.86
N LEU A 2 -44.78 3.65 6.61
CA LEU A 2 -44.25 4.02 5.29
C LEU A 2 -43.84 2.74 4.55
N LEU A 3 -44.60 2.35 3.52
CA LEU A 3 -44.23 1.24 2.64
C LEU A 3 -42.99 1.62 1.82
N GLY A 4 -41.87 0.97 2.10
CA GLY A 4 -40.65 1.07 1.32
C GLY A 4 -40.86 0.55 -0.11
N LYS A 5 -40.69 1.43 -1.09
CA LYS A 5 -40.66 1.06 -2.52
C LYS A 5 -39.49 0.10 -2.78
N ARG A 6 -39.80 -1.16 -3.09
CA ARG A 6 -38.83 -2.15 -3.58
C ARG A 6 -38.24 -1.63 -4.90
N ARG A 7 -36.95 -1.31 -4.92
CA ARG A 7 -36.20 -1.05 -6.16
C ARG A 7 -36.21 -2.33 -7.00
N LYS A 8 -36.80 -2.28 -8.20
CA LYS A 8 -36.67 -3.37 -9.17
C LYS A 8 -35.21 -3.47 -9.58
N ILE A 9 -34.58 -4.60 -9.24
CA ILE A 9 -33.22 -4.92 -9.64
C ILE A 9 -33.22 -5.09 -11.16
N ASP A 10 -32.37 -4.32 -11.84
CA ASP A 10 -32.19 -4.42 -13.30
C ASP A 10 -31.61 -5.80 -13.65
N LYS A 11 -32.44 -6.62 -14.31
CA LYS A 11 -32.11 -7.99 -14.71
C LYS A 11 -30.93 -8.06 -15.70
N LYS A 12 -30.60 -6.95 -16.36
CA LYS A 12 -29.50 -6.87 -17.32
C LYS A 12 -28.11 -6.88 -16.66
N GLY A 13 -28.02 -6.47 -15.39
CA GLY A 13 -26.79 -6.53 -14.60
C GLY A 13 -26.48 -7.91 -14.03
N LEU A 14 -27.52 -8.71 -13.72
CA LEU A 14 -27.36 -10.06 -13.16
C LEU A 14 -26.68 -11.04 -14.12
N SER A 15 -27.00 -10.95 -15.42
CA SER A 15 -26.45 -11.84 -16.46
C SER A 15 -24.94 -11.72 -16.67
N ARG A 16 -24.32 -10.61 -16.23
CA ARG A 16 -22.86 -10.44 -16.24
C ARG A 16 -22.18 -11.09 -15.03
N LEU A 17 -22.86 -11.10 -13.88
CA LEU A 17 -22.36 -11.73 -12.65
C LEU A 17 -22.42 -13.25 -12.74
N GLU A 18 -23.38 -13.80 -13.49
CA GLU A 18 -23.46 -15.24 -13.82
C GLU A 18 -22.27 -15.73 -14.65
N LYS A 19 -21.60 -14.83 -15.39
CA LYS A 19 -20.41 -15.14 -16.20
C LYS A 19 -19.11 -15.09 -15.42
N ILE A 20 -19.14 -14.67 -14.15
CA ILE A 20 -17.94 -14.65 -13.31
C ILE A 20 -17.71 -16.07 -12.79
N PRO A 21 -16.50 -16.64 -12.99
CA PRO A 21 -16.16 -17.93 -12.44
C PRO A 21 -16.38 -17.95 -10.92
N LYS A 22 -17.16 -18.91 -10.43
CA LYS A 22 -17.41 -19.10 -8.99
C LYS A 22 -16.22 -19.70 -8.24
N LYS A 23 -15.20 -20.17 -8.98
CA LYS A 23 -13.99 -20.77 -8.44
C LYS A 23 -12.77 -20.03 -8.98
N PRO A 24 -11.74 -19.80 -8.15
CA PRO A 24 -10.49 -19.22 -8.62
C PRO A 24 -9.80 -20.17 -9.60
N LEU A 25 -9.16 -19.61 -10.62
CA LEU A 25 -8.26 -20.37 -11.47
C LEU A 25 -6.99 -20.68 -10.68
N VAL A 26 -6.72 -21.96 -10.44
CA VAL A 26 -5.49 -22.40 -9.79
C VAL A 26 -4.39 -22.43 -10.83
N LEU A 27 -3.39 -21.56 -10.67
CA LEU A 27 -2.23 -21.53 -11.54
C LEU A 27 -1.27 -22.70 -11.20
N PRO A 28 -0.60 -23.29 -12.20
CA PRO A 28 0.49 -24.24 -11.95
C PRO A 28 1.59 -23.61 -11.10
N SER A 29 2.24 -24.44 -10.27
CA SER A 29 3.42 -24.00 -9.51
C SER A 29 4.60 -23.78 -10.44
N VAL A 30 5.33 -22.68 -10.23
CA VAL A 30 6.56 -22.33 -10.96
C VAL A 30 7.69 -22.29 -9.94
N PRO A 31 8.91 -22.74 -10.28
CA PRO A 31 10.06 -22.60 -9.41
C PRO A 31 10.30 -21.14 -9.03
N ASP A 32 10.76 -20.92 -7.80
CA ASP A 32 11.10 -19.59 -7.30
C ASP A 32 12.27 -18.99 -8.10
N CYS A 33 12.38 -17.67 -8.05
CA CYS A 33 13.38 -16.92 -8.81
C CYS A 33 14.81 -17.20 -8.31
N GLU A 34 15.72 -17.53 -9.24
CA GLU A 34 17.10 -17.95 -8.92
C GLU A 34 17.93 -16.86 -8.23
N HIS A 35 17.61 -15.58 -8.45
CA HIS A 35 18.38 -14.46 -7.90
C HIS A 35 18.13 -14.24 -6.40
N TYR A 36 16.87 -14.01 -6.02
CA TYR A 36 16.50 -13.55 -4.66
C TYR A 36 15.38 -14.39 -4.03
N GLY A 37 15.04 -15.55 -4.62
CA GLY A 37 14.00 -16.45 -4.08
C GLY A 37 12.58 -15.88 -4.15
N ALA A 38 12.34 -14.87 -4.97
CA ALA A 38 11.01 -14.30 -5.16
C ALA A 38 10.06 -15.33 -5.78
N LYS A 39 8.80 -15.36 -5.31
CA LYS A 39 7.74 -16.21 -5.88
C LYS A 39 7.43 -15.78 -7.30
N ARG A 40 7.43 -16.74 -8.23
CA ARG A 40 7.11 -16.52 -9.64
C ARG A 40 5.72 -17.04 -9.97
N PHE A 41 5.05 -16.40 -10.92
CA PHE A 41 3.75 -16.84 -11.40
C PHE A 41 3.86 -17.54 -12.75
N HIS A 42 2.90 -18.43 -13.01
CA HIS A 42 2.77 -19.04 -14.33
C HIS A 42 2.44 -17.96 -15.38
N LEU A 43 3.14 -18.00 -16.53
CA LEU A 43 3.07 -17.03 -17.63
C LEU A 43 3.61 -15.62 -17.30
N GLU A 44 4.45 -15.51 -16.28
CA GLU A 44 5.17 -14.28 -16.00
C GLU A 44 6.21 -13.98 -17.12
N PRO A 45 6.29 -12.73 -17.62
CA PRO A 45 7.26 -12.35 -18.67
C PRO A 45 8.71 -12.62 -18.26
N PRO A 46 9.60 -12.94 -19.22
CA PRO A 46 11.03 -12.97 -18.96
C PRO A 46 11.49 -11.60 -18.45
N ASN A 47 12.25 -11.58 -17.35
CA ASN A 47 12.71 -10.38 -16.62
C ASN A 47 11.68 -9.65 -15.76
N PHE A 48 10.45 -10.15 -15.58
CA PHE A 48 9.54 -9.52 -14.60
C PHE A 48 10.08 -9.71 -13.17
N CYS A 49 10.54 -10.90 -12.81
CA CYS A 49 11.26 -11.11 -11.56
C CYS A 49 12.61 -10.38 -11.54
N CYS A 50 12.78 -9.47 -10.57
CA CYS A 50 14.03 -8.78 -10.24
C CYS A 50 14.73 -8.10 -11.43
N PHE A 51 14.00 -7.81 -12.52
CA PHE A 51 14.57 -7.33 -13.77
C PHE A 51 15.75 -8.18 -14.27
N GLY A 52 15.60 -9.51 -14.19
CA GLY A 52 16.68 -10.45 -14.56
C GLY A 52 17.90 -10.37 -13.64
N GLY A 53 17.70 -9.95 -12.38
CA GLY A 53 18.75 -9.83 -11.38
C GLY A 53 19.35 -8.42 -11.20
N GLN A 54 18.88 -7.42 -11.95
CA GLN A 54 19.35 -6.03 -11.79
C GLN A 54 18.75 -5.34 -10.55
N VAL A 55 17.57 -5.76 -10.11
CA VAL A 55 16.90 -5.19 -8.93
C VAL A 55 17.19 -6.08 -7.72
N SER A 56 17.95 -5.54 -6.77
CA SER A 56 18.17 -6.18 -5.47
C SER A 56 17.07 -5.78 -4.49
N LEU A 57 16.29 -6.76 -4.03
CA LEU A 57 15.35 -6.56 -2.93
C LEU A 57 16.12 -6.52 -1.61
N PHE A 58 16.60 -5.35 -1.23
CA PHE A 58 17.12 -5.14 0.12
C PHE A 58 15.96 -5.01 1.09
N ILE A 59 15.85 -5.95 2.03
CA ILE A 59 14.90 -5.83 3.15
C ILE A 59 15.69 -5.22 4.31
N PRO A 60 15.55 -3.90 4.58
CA PRO A 60 16.21 -3.29 5.72
C PRO A 60 15.72 -3.94 7.02
N SER A 61 16.60 -4.08 8.00
CA SER A 61 16.21 -4.48 9.33
C SER A 61 15.21 -3.47 9.90
N ILE A 62 14.05 -3.96 10.34
CA ILE A 62 13.02 -3.10 10.95
C ILE A 62 13.60 -2.51 12.25
N PRO A 63 13.51 -1.18 12.47
CA PRO A 63 13.95 -0.56 13.72
C PRO A 63 13.24 -1.18 14.94
N TYR A 64 13.96 -1.33 16.05
CA TYR A 64 13.45 -2.02 17.24
C TYR A 64 12.16 -1.40 17.78
N ASP A 65 12.06 -0.08 17.85
CA ASP A 65 10.87 0.60 18.36
C ASP A 65 9.64 0.31 17.50
N LEU A 66 9.83 0.26 16.19
CA LEU A 66 8.79 -0.06 15.23
C LEU A 66 8.35 -1.52 15.40
N LEU A 67 9.30 -2.45 15.52
CA LEU A 67 9.01 -3.85 15.82
C LEU A 67 8.26 -4.01 17.15
N ARG A 68 8.65 -3.27 18.19
CA ARG A 68 7.99 -3.25 19.50
C ARG A 68 6.54 -2.80 19.37
N LEU A 69 6.26 -1.74 18.62
CA LEU A 69 4.89 -1.24 18.40
C LEU A 69 4.02 -2.25 17.63
N TYR A 70 4.58 -2.95 16.63
CA TYR A 70 3.83 -3.94 15.84
C TYR A 70 3.61 -5.28 16.57
N THR A 71 4.56 -5.73 17.38
CA THR A 71 4.52 -7.05 18.02
C THR A 71 4.17 -7.02 19.51
N GLY A 72 4.46 -5.93 20.20
CA GLY A 72 4.27 -5.77 21.63
C GLY A 72 2.82 -5.79 22.09
N LEU A 73 2.64 -6.01 23.39
CA LEU A 73 1.34 -6.05 24.09
C LEU A 73 1.17 -4.89 25.09
N SER A 74 2.07 -3.90 25.07
CA SER A 74 1.92 -2.70 25.89
C SER A 74 0.69 -1.90 25.46
N GLU A 75 0.16 -1.07 26.36
CA GLU A 75 -0.95 -0.15 26.04
C GLU A 75 -0.65 0.72 24.81
N GLU A 76 0.58 1.25 24.73
CA GLU A 76 1.09 1.98 23.57
C GLU A 76 1.02 1.15 22.27
N SER A 77 1.44 -0.12 22.32
CA SER A 77 1.43 -1.00 21.14
C SER A 77 0.00 -1.35 20.71
N LEU A 78 -0.91 -1.52 21.67
CA LEU A 78 -2.32 -1.79 21.39
C LEU A 78 -3.01 -0.59 20.75
N ASP A 79 -2.78 0.62 21.28
CA ASP A 79 -3.27 1.86 20.67
C ASP A 79 -2.71 2.04 19.26
N PHE A 80 -1.40 1.85 19.09
CA PHE A 80 -0.73 1.92 17.80
C PHE A 80 -1.36 0.96 16.78
N LYS A 81 -1.56 -0.31 17.13
CA LYS A 81 -2.18 -1.30 16.23
C LYS A 81 -3.61 -0.94 15.86
N LYS A 82 -4.39 -0.39 16.81
CA LYS A 82 -5.76 0.06 16.59
C LYS A 82 -5.83 1.25 15.64
N ASN A 83 -4.90 2.19 15.78
CA ASN A 83 -4.91 3.48 15.10
C ASN A 83 -3.82 3.63 14.02
N VAL A 84 -3.20 2.53 13.57
CA VAL A 84 -2.05 2.54 12.64
C VAL A 84 -2.32 3.33 11.35
N ARG A 85 -3.56 3.29 10.84
CA ARG A 85 -3.97 4.08 9.66
C ARG A 85 -3.91 5.58 9.93
N THR A 86 -4.35 6.02 11.10
CA THR A 86 -4.32 7.42 11.52
C THR A 86 -2.88 7.89 11.68
N TYR A 87 -2.04 7.11 12.36
CA TYR A 87 -0.61 7.42 12.51
C TYR A 87 0.09 7.54 11.14
N ASN A 88 -0.11 6.57 10.25
CA ASN A 88 0.47 6.60 8.91
C ASN A 88 -0.04 7.78 8.08
N ASN A 89 -1.33 8.13 8.17
CA ASN A 89 -1.88 9.28 7.47
C ASN A 89 -1.33 10.62 8.00
N SER A 90 -1.16 10.75 9.31
CA SER A 90 -0.55 11.94 9.92
C SER A 90 0.93 12.09 9.57
N LEU A 91 1.62 10.98 9.33
CA LEU A 91 3.04 10.94 8.99
C LEU A 91 3.31 10.78 7.48
N VAL A 92 2.27 10.73 6.64
CA VAL A 92 2.42 10.43 5.20
C VAL A 92 3.29 11.45 4.45
N PHE A 93 3.45 12.65 5.01
CA PHE A 93 4.26 13.73 4.44
C PHE A 93 5.59 13.97 5.18
N THR A 94 5.93 13.21 6.22
CA THR A 94 7.22 13.42 6.92
C THR A 94 8.41 12.91 6.12
N SER A 95 8.21 11.96 5.20
CA SER A 95 9.24 11.47 4.26
C SER A 95 9.46 12.42 3.08
N LEU A 96 8.52 13.34 2.82
CA LEU A 96 8.73 14.44 1.91
C LEU A 96 9.68 15.42 2.58
N SER A 97 10.97 15.15 2.38
CA SER A 97 12.10 16.01 2.71
C SER A 97 11.95 17.33 1.92
N ALA A 98 11.04 18.19 2.38
CA ALA A 98 10.87 19.51 1.82
C ALA A 98 12.15 20.29 2.15
N LYS A 99 12.95 20.55 1.13
CA LYS A 99 14.17 21.35 1.31
C LYS A 99 13.72 22.75 1.75
N TYR A 100 14.08 23.11 2.98
CA TYR A 100 13.80 24.43 3.51
C TYR A 100 14.66 25.45 2.74
N ASP A 101 14.06 26.13 1.77
CA ASP A 101 14.74 27.18 1.03
C ASP A 101 14.57 28.52 1.77
N HIS A 102 15.63 28.90 2.51
CA HIS A 102 15.72 30.18 3.22
C HIS A 102 15.49 31.41 2.31
N LYS A 103 15.63 31.30 0.99
CA LYS A 103 15.36 32.40 0.06
C LYS A 103 13.86 32.61 -0.16
N LEU A 104 13.05 31.54 -0.10
CA LEU A 104 11.59 31.60 -0.28
C LEU A 104 10.85 31.98 1.01
N THR A 105 11.38 31.60 2.18
CA THR A 105 10.77 31.86 3.49
C THR A 105 11.07 33.24 4.07
N LYS A 106 11.88 34.07 3.40
CA LYS A 106 12.20 35.45 3.82
C LYS A 106 11.12 36.48 3.50
N ASN A 107 10.09 36.13 2.74
CA ASN A 107 9.00 37.07 2.46
C ASN A 107 8.05 37.18 3.67
N SER A 108 8.07 38.36 4.29
CA SER A 108 7.40 38.82 5.51
C SER A 108 5.86 38.78 5.51
N LYS A 109 5.23 38.07 4.58
CA LYS A 109 3.77 37.87 4.53
C LYS A 109 3.41 36.43 4.87
N ARG A 110 3.61 36.04 6.14
CA ARG A 110 2.95 34.95 6.93
C ARG A 110 2.61 33.60 6.28
N VAL A 111 3.01 33.30 5.05
CA VAL A 111 2.70 32.06 4.34
C VAL A 111 3.97 31.23 4.28
N TYR A 112 3.98 30.10 4.99
CA TYR A 112 5.06 29.13 4.93
C TYR A 112 4.98 28.39 3.60
N ILE A 113 5.92 28.68 2.70
CA ILE A 113 6.05 28.02 1.41
C ILE A 113 7.23 27.06 1.49
N PHE A 114 6.95 25.76 1.41
CA PHE A 114 7.97 24.74 1.23
C PHE A 114 7.84 24.15 -0.16
N ARG A 115 8.98 23.91 -0.83
CA ARG A 115 9.02 23.40 -2.19
C ARG A 115 9.24 21.91 -2.16
N VAL A 116 8.25 21.17 -2.69
CA VAL A 116 8.33 19.74 -2.92
C VAL A 116 8.79 19.54 -4.37
N GLN A 117 9.94 18.89 -4.58
CA GLN A 117 10.28 18.35 -5.90
C GLN A 117 9.92 16.87 -5.91
N GLY A 118 9.12 16.47 -6.89
CA GLY A 118 8.92 15.07 -7.28
C GLY A 118 9.87 14.71 -8.41
#